data_AF-A0A366ED31-F1
#
_entry.id   AF-A0A366ED31-F1
#
_cell.length_a   1.000
_cell.length_b   1.000
_cell.length_c   1.000
_cell.angle_alpha   90.00
_cell.angle_beta   90.00
_cell.angle_gamma   90.00
#
_symmetry.space_group_name_H-M   'P 1'
#
loop_
_entity.id
_entity.type
_entity.pdbx_description
1 polymer ?
#
loop_
_entity_poly.entity_id
_entity_poly.type
_entity_poly.pdbx_seq_one_letter_code
_entity_poly.pdbx_strand_id
1 'polypeptide(L)'
;MTNNETGHSDTPASEEVTVHVTRLEMVSPSSVAVPVPAGIRLAIMLAENMPLHLYRYLYEVIGKPHHWMLRRTQSDEVVSTIIKAEETRIFLLYVDGCPAGFAEMHLNLPESVDLHYFGLVPDYQGRGLAKFFFSEVLAAAWSHNPQKLWLETNTLDSPRALQLYQRMGFAPVSTAEEVITLWK
;
A
#
# COMPACT_ATOMS: atom_id res chain seq x y z
N MET A 1 -43.13 -9.75 -37.84
CA MET A 1 -43.05 -8.28 -37.67
C MET A 1 -43.65 -8.01 -36.30
N THR A 2 -42.96 -7.58 -35.25
CA THR A 2 -41.57 -7.15 -35.02
C THR A 2 -41.39 -7.28 -33.50
N ASN A 3 -40.42 -8.09 -33.07
CA ASN A 3 -39.87 -7.97 -31.72
C ASN A 3 -39.14 -6.63 -31.66
N ASN A 4 -39.25 -5.90 -30.55
CA ASN A 4 -38.12 -5.10 -30.10
C ASN A 4 -38.09 -5.05 -28.58
N GLU A 5 -37.05 -5.67 -28.06
CA GLU A 5 -36.75 -5.85 -26.66
C GLU A 5 -36.28 -4.54 -26.06
N THR A 6 -36.85 -4.20 -24.91
CA THR A 6 -36.31 -3.23 -23.96
C THR A 6 -35.06 -3.83 -23.32
N GLY A 7 -33.90 -3.27 -23.62
CA GLY A 7 -32.65 -3.55 -22.93
C GLY A 7 -31.81 -2.30 -22.78
N HIS A 8 -32.16 -1.43 -21.83
CA HIS A 8 -31.19 -0.45 -21.31
C HIS A 8 -30.27 -1.20 -20.36
N SER A 9 -29.05 -1.50 -20.82
CA SER A 9 -27.96 -1.91 -19.94
C SER A 9 -27.45 -0.67 -19.19
N ASP A 10 -28.13 -0.26 -18.13
CA ASP A 10 -27.63 0.77 -17.22
C ASP A 10 -26.52 0.15 -16.35
N THR A 11 -25.33 0.03 -16.94
CA THR A 11 -24.12 -0.13 -16.14
C THR A 11 -23.85 1.23 -15.52
N PRO A 12 -23.87 1.40 -14.18
CA PRO A 12 -23.59 2.70 -13.59
C PRO A 12 -22.20 3.14 -14.03
N ALA A 13 -22.12 4.34 -14.63
CA ALA A 13 -20.86 4.92 -15.06
C ALA A 13 -19.88 4.94 -13.87
N SER A 14 -18.69 4.40 -14.10
CA SER A 14 -17.57 4.51 -13.17
C SER A 14 -17.26 5.99 -12.95
N GLU A 15 -17.33 6.42 -11.70
CA GLU A 15 -17.02 7.82 -11.33
C GLU A 15 -15.51 7.98 -11.29
N GLU A 16 -15.00 8.96 -12.02
CA GLU A 16 -13.58 9.26 -12.14
C GLU A 16 -13.28 10.62 -11.51
N VAL A 17 -12.10 10.73 -10.89
CA VAL A 17 -11.63 11.98 -10.28
C VAL A 17 -10.17 12.22 -10.62
N THR A 18 -9.81 13.48 -10.86
CA THR A 18 -8.42 13.90 -10.98
C THR A 18 -7.76 13.95 -9.61
N VAL A 19 -6.62 13.30 -9.46
CA VAL A 19 -5.80 13.29 -8.24
C VAL A 19 -4.42 13.88 -8.52
N HIS A 20 -3.81 14.45 -7.50
CA HIS A 20 -2.40 14.84 -7.57
C HIS A 20 -1.54 13.75 -6.95
N VAL A 21 -0.75 13.07 -7.78
CA VAL A 21 0.23 12.07 -7.35
C VAL A 21 1.53 12.79 -7.02
N THR A 22 2.09 12.51 -5.86
CA THR A 22 3.41 12.95 -5.43
C THR A 22 4.31 11.73 -5.36
N ARG A 23 5.42 11.76 -6.11
CA ARG A 23 6.48 10.77 -6.02
C ARG A 23 7.51 11.24 -5.02
N LEU A 24 7.93 10.35 -4.13
CA LEU A 24 8.94 10.62 -3.13
C LEU A 24 10.08 9.62 -3.19
N GLU A 25 11.29 10.09 -2.89
CA GLU A 25 12.49 9.27 -2.81
C GLU A 25 13.19 9.42 -1.46
N MET A 26 13.91 8.37 -1.06
CA MET A 26 14.75 8.34 0.12
C MET A 26 16.08 7.69 -0.25
N VAL A 27 17.16 8.49 -0.26
CA VAL A 27 18.48 8.09 -0.78
C VAL A 27 19.46 7.65 0.33
N SER A 28 19.01 7.66 1.58
CA SER A 28 19.75 7.13 2.72
C SER A 28 18.80 6.67 3.82
N PRO A 29 19.20 5.71 4.68
CA PRO A 29 18.41 5.28 5.82
C PRO A 29 18.01 6.43 6.76
N SER A 30 16.82 6.32 7.36
CA SER A 30 16.32 7.31 8.29
C SER A 30 17.14 7.30 9.58
N SER A 31 17.50 8.47 10.09
CA SER A 31 18.06 8.60 11.44
C SER A 31 16.97 8.67 12.53
N VAL A 32 15.70 8.63 12.13
CA VAL A 32 14.56 8.78 13.06
C VAL A 32 14.40 7.50 13.87
N ALA A 33 14.72 7.58 15.16
CA ALA A 33 14.39 6.53 16.12
C ALA A 33 12.86 6.48 16.33
N VAL A 34 12.28 5.29 16.16
CA VAL A 34 10.86 5.04 16.43
C VAL A 34 10.75 4.04 17.58
N PRO A 35 10.16 4.42 18.71
CA PRO A 35 10.01 3.50 19.83
C PRO A 35 8.99 2.41 19.49
N VAL A 36 9.26 1.19 19.97
CA VAL A 36 8.28 0.10 19.94
C VAL A 36 7.09 0.50 20.82
N PRO A 37 5.84 0.44 20.31
CA PRO A 37 4.66 0.71 21.13
C PRO A 37 4.57 -0.24 22.33
N ALA A 38 4.44 0.33 23.53
CA ALA A 38 4.38 -0.43 24.77
C ALA A 38 2.94 -0.85 25.12
N GLY A 39 2.80 -1.94 25.89
CA GLY A 39 1.51 -2.39 26.41
C GLY A 39 0.61 -3.10 25.40
N ILE A 40 1.13 -3.44 24.21
CA ILE A 40 0.41 -4.14 23.13
C ILE A 40 1.29 -5.29 22.66
N ARG A 41 0.72 -6.48 22.41
CA ARG A 41 1.48 -7.57 21.80
C ARG A 41 1.54 -7.34 20.29
N LEU A 42 2.75 -7.14 19.78
CA LEU A 42 3.01 -6.86 18.37
C LEU A 42 3.84 -7.97 17.75
N ALA A 43 3.55 -8.28 16.48
CA ALA A 43 4.45 -9.04 15.62
C ALA A 43 4.45 -8.43 14.22
N ILE A 44 5.60 -8.41 13.57
CA ILE A 44 5.73 -8.09 12.16
C ILE A 44 6.32 -9.31 11.48
N MET A 45 5.65 -9.79 10.43
CA MET A 45 6.03 -11.00 9.73
C MET A 45 6.18 -10.72 8.24
N LEU A 46 7.28 -11.24 7.65
CA LEU A 46 7.39 -11.37 6.20
C LEU A 46 6.52 -12.56 5.76
N ALA A 47 5.61 -12.32 4.81
CA ALA A 47 4.72 -13.34 4.27
C ALA A 47 5.36 -14.04 3.05
N GLU A 48 6.19 -15.07 3.28
CA GLU A 48 6.92 -15.79 2.22
C GLU A 48 6.00 -16.54 1.23
N ASN A 49 4.84 -17.00 1.69
CA ASN A 49 3.86 -17.74 0.87
C ASN A 49 2.47 -17.11 1.00
N MET A 50 2.37 -15.82 0.64
CA MET A 50 1.16 -15.03 0.85
C MET A 50 -0.09 -15.69 0.20
N PRO A 51 -1.10 -16.10 0.99
CA PRO A 51 -2.33 -16.64 0.44
C PRO A 51 -3.13 -15.52 -0.25
N LEU A 52 -3.61 -15.79 -1.47
CA LEU A 52 -4.33 -14.80 -2.26
C LEU A 52 -5.55 -14.23 -1.53
N HIS A 53 -6.35 -15.08 -0.86
CA HIS A 53 -7.54 -14.62 -0.15
C HIS A 53 -7.21 -13.66 1.00
N LEU A 54 -6.12 -13.90 1.73
CA LEU A 54 -5.66 -13.01 2.80
C LEU A 54 -5.16 -11.68 2.22
N TYR A 55 -4.45 -11.73 1.10
CA TYR A 55 -3.98 -10.54 0.40
C TYR A 55 -5.16 -9.68 -0.08
N ARG A 56 -6.15 -10.32 -0.74
CA ARG A 56 -7.39 -9.66 -1.19
C ARG A 56 -8.12 -8.99 -0.03
N TYR A 57 -8.27 -9.71 1.09
CA TYR A 57 -8.90 -9.17 2.30
C TYR A 57 -8.19 -7.92 2.82
N LEU A 58 -6.87 -7.97 3.01
CA LEU A 58 -6.09 -6.84 3.52
C LEU A 58 -6.07 -5.67 2.55
N TYR A 59 -5.86 -5.95 1.26
CA TYR A 59 -5.88 -4.94 0.20
C TYR A 59 -7.21 -4.20 0.15
N GLU A 60 -8.33 -4.92 0.26
CA GLU A 60 -9.66 -4.32 0.24
C GLU A 60 -9.96 -3.52 1.50
N VAL A 61 -9.76 -4.11 2.68
CA VAL A 61 -10.08 -3.45 3.96
C VAL A 61 -9.29 -2.15 4.15
N ILE A 62 -8.05 -2.11 3.67
CA ILE A 62 -7.16 -0.95 3.82
C ILE A 62 -7.26 -0.01 2.63
N GLY A 63 -7.33 -0.55 1.42
CA GLY A 63 -7.26 0.22 0.19
C GLY A 63 -8.58 0.77 -0.29
N LYS A 64 -9.72 0.16 0.06
CA LYS A 64 -11.05 0.66 -0.37
C LYS A 64 -11.31 2.11 0.06
N PRO A 65 -11.05 2.53 1.32
CA PRO A 65 -11.18 3.94 1.72
C PRO A 65 -10.28 4.92 0.97
N HIS A 66 -9.25 4.43 0.28
CA HIS A 66 -8.27 5.19 -0.49
C HIS A 66 -8.38 4.94 -2.00
N HIS A 67 -9.45 4.25 -2.43
CA HIS A 67 -9.72 3.90 -3.83
C HIS A 67 -8.54 3.20 -4.55
N TRP A 68 -7.85 2.30 -3.86
CA TRP A 68 -6.81 1.48 -4.48
C TRP A 68 -7.42 0.52 -5.51
N MET A 69 -7.28 0.84 -6.80
CA MET A 69 -7.92 0.07 -7.87
C MET A 69 -7.04 -0.99 -8.53
N LEU A 70 -5.72 -0.78 -8.57
CA LEU A 70 -4.82 -1.57 -9.43
C LEU A 70 -4.90 -3.07 -9.14
N ARG A 71 -4.68 -3.50 -7.89
CA ARG A 71 -4.78 -4.93 -7.57
C ARG A 71 -6.22 -5.38 -7.62
N ARG A 72 -7.18 -4.52 -7.26
CA ARG A 72 -8.62 -4.84 -7.23
C ARG A 72 -9.16 -5.27 -8.60
N THR A 73 -8.71 -4.63 -9.68
CA THR A 73 -9.18 -4.91 -11.05
C THR A 73 -8.36 -5.99 -11.76
N GLN A 74 -7.13 -6.25 -11.30
CA GLN A 74 -6.31 -7.36 -11.80
C GLN A 74 -6.94 -8.72 -11.44
N SER A 75 -6.80 -9.69 -12.36
CA SER A 75 -7.28 -11.05 -12.14
C SER A 75 -6.53 -11.74 -11.00
N ASP A 76 -7.14 -12.79 -10.45
CA ASP A 76 -6.53 -13.57 -9.36
C ASP A 76 -5.23 -14.25 -9.76
N GLU A 77 -5.10 -14.67 -11.02
CA GLU A 77 -3.87 -15.24 -11.58
C GLU A 77 -2.74 -14.22 -11.60
N VAL A 78 -3.04 -12.99 -12.06
CA VAL A 78 -2.06 -11.89 -12.10
C VAL A 78 -1.63 -11.52 -10.68
N VAL A 79 -2.58 -11.30 -9.78
CA VAL A 79 -2.25 -10.93 -8.39
C VAL A 79 -1.51 -12.07 -7.70
N SER A 80 -1.93 -13.33 -7.87
CA SER A 80 -1.21 -14.47 -7.30
C SER A 80 0.21 -14.59 -7.82
N THR A 81 0.47 -14.23 -9.08
CA THR A 81 1.82 -14.26 -9.65
C THR A 81 2.68 -13.20 -8.97
N ILE A 82 2.15 -11.99 -8.82
CA ILE A 82 2.88 -10.85 -8.25
C ILE A 82 3.20 -11.08 -6.77
N ILE A 83 2.22 -11.45 -5.95
CA ILE A 83 2.43 -11.62 -4.50
C ILE A 83 3.34 -12.80 -4.12
N LYS A 84 3.66 -13.67 -5.09
CA LYS A 84 4.56 -14.82 -4.94
C LYS A 84 5.91 -14.62 -5.64
N ALA A 85 6.11 -13.50 -6.33
CA ALA A 85 7.36 -13.21 -7.01
C ALA A 85 8.50 -13.04 -6.00
N GLU A 86 9.71 -13.49 -6.36
CA GLU A 86 10.90 -13.40 -5.49
C GLU A 86 11.34 -11.97 -5.22
N GLU A 87 10.88 -11.02 -6.02
CA GLU A 87 11.14 -9.59 -5.89
C GLU A 87 10.07 -8.90 -5.05
N THR A 88 8.92 -9.54 -4.79
CA THR A 88 7.86 -8.98 -3.97
C THR A 88 8.07 -9.36 -2.51
N ARG A 89 7.97 -8.37 -1.61
CA ARG A 89 8.01 -8.57 -0.16
C ARG A 89 6.74 -8.01 0.44
N ILE A 90 6.02 -8.84 1.18
CA ILE A 90 4.78 -8.46 1.87
C ILE A 90 4.98 -8.60 3.36
N PHE A 91 4.80 -7.52 4.11
CA PHE A 91 4.89 -7.52 5.57
C PHE A 91 3.50 -7.42 6.15
N LEU A 92 3.24 -8.19 7.19
CA LEU A 92 2.02 -8.14 7.97
C LEU A 92 2.31 -7.64 9.38
N LEU A 93 1.58 -6.62 9.81
CA LEU A 93 1.53 -6.22 11.20
C LEU A 93 0.42 -7.01 11.90
N TYR A 94 0.74 -7.60 13.04
CA TYR A 94 -0.21 -8.21 13.95
C TYR A 94 -0.26 -7.46 15.27
N VAL A 95 -1.48 -7.28 15.79
CA VAL A 95 -1.77 -6.72 17.11
C VAL A 95 -2.65 -7.72 17.86
N ASP A 96 -2.16 -8.19 19.01
CA ASP A 96 -2.87 -9.16 19.86
C ASP A 96 -3.37 -10.42 19.13
N GLY A 97 -2.66 -10.82 18.07
CA GLY A 97 -2.95 -12.00 17.25
C GLY A 97 -3.82 -11.72 16.01
N CYS A 98 -4.32 -10.51 15.83
CA CYS A 98 -5.12 -10.12 14.67
C CYS A 98 -4.29 -9.33 13.64
N PRO A 99 -4.50 -9.54 12.33
CA PRO A 99 -3.92 -8.68 11.30
C PRO A 99 -4.36 -7.23 11.50
N ALA A 100 -3.38 -6.33 11.56
CA ALA A 100 -3.57 -4.91 11.86
C ALA A 100 -3.09 -3.98 10.74
N GLY A 101 -2.30 -4.49 9.79
CA GLY A 101 -1.82 -3.74 8.64
C GLY A 101 -0.98 -4.58 7.70
N PHE A 102 -0.72 -4.07 6.51
CA PHE A 102 0.26 -4.66 5.61
C PHE A 102 1.07 -3.62 4.84
N ALA A 103 2.22 -4.06 4.33
CA ALA A 103 3.04 -3.34 3.39
C ALA A 103 3.41 -4.27 2.24
N GLU A 104 3.43 -3.75 1.01
CA GLU A 104 3.95 -4.42 -0.18
C GLU A 104 5.09 -3.58 -0.75
N MET A 105 6.23 -4.23 -1.00
CA MET A 105 7.35 -3.63 -1.69
C MET A 105 7.91 -4.52 -2.79
N HIS A 106 8.50 -3.88 -3.80
CA HIS A 106 9.17 -4.54 -4.92
C HIS A 106 10.67 -4.25 -4.86
N LEU A 107 11.48 -5.30 -4.94
CA LEU A 107 12.94 -5.23 -5.01
C LEU A 107 13.40 -5.04 -6.47
N ASN A 108 13.78 -3.82 -6.83
CA ASN A 108 14.38 -3.48 -8.12
C ASN A 108 15.90 -3.25 -7.94
N LEU A 109 16.58 -4.26 -7.40
CA LEU A 109 17.97 -4.13 -6.94
C LEU A 109 18.99 -4.14 -8.09
N PRO A 110 20.12 -3.42 -7.93
CA PRO A 110 20.51 -2.60 -6.77
C PRO A 110 19.92 -1.19 -6.79
N GLU A 111 19.15 -0.85 -7.82
CA GLU A 111 18.71 0.52 -8.11
C GLU A 111 17.77 1.04 -7.03
N SER A 112 16.76 0.25 -6.68
CA SER A 112 15.74 0.72 -5.77
C SER A 112 14.90 -0.37 -5.10
N VAL A 113 14.16 0.05 -4.06
CA VAL A 113 13.01 -0.70 -3.54
C VAL A 113 11.78 0.19 -3.55
N ASP A 114 10.74 -0.26 -4.23
CA ASP A 114 9.46 0.42 -4.39
C ASP A 114 8.52 0.06 -3.25
N LEU A 115 7.96 1.03 -2.55
CA LEU A 115 6.87 0.79 -1.61
C LEU A 115 5.55 1.07 -2.33
N HIS A 116 4.84 0.02 -2.72
CA HIS A 116 3.61 0.12 -3.51
C HIS A 116 2.36 0.34 -2.65
N TYR A 117 2.24 -0.43 -1.57
CA TYR A 117 1.09 -0.34 -0.68
C TYR A 117 1.55 -0.35 0.76
N PHE A 118 0.96 0.52 1.56
CA PHE A 118 1.20 0.58 3.00
C PHE A 118 -0.04 1.08 3.69
N GLY A 119 -0.51 0.36 4.70
CA GLY A 119 -1.60 0.85 5.52
C GLY A 119 -1.96 -0.06 6.68
N LEU A 120 -2.83 0.48 7.54
CA LEU A 120 -3.38 -0.21 8.68
C LEU A 120 -4.86 -0.44 8.48
N VAL A 121 -5.34 -1.60 8.95
CA VAL A 121 -6.76 -1.88 9.09
C VAL A 121 -7.41 -0.76 9.93
N PRO A 122 -8.60 -0.26 9.58
CA PRO A 122 -9.21 0.92 10.23
C PRO A 122 -9.23 0.88 11.76
N ASP A 123 -9.51 -0.29 12.35
CA ASP A 123 -9.55 -0.48 13.80
C ASP A 123 -8.25 -0.10 14.52
N TYR A 124 -7.10 -0.19 13.84
CA TYR A 124 -5.77 0.02 14.42
C TYR A 124 -5.19 1.41 14.11
N GLN A 125 -5.91 2.24 13.35
CA GLN A 125 -5.48 3.60 13.03
C GLN A 125 -5.56 4.53 14.25
N GLY A 126 -4.77 5.61 14.23
CA GLY A 126 -4.76 6.61 15.32
C GLY A 126 -4.02 6.18 16.60
N ARG A 127 -3.42 4.99 16.62
CA ARG A 127 -2.75 4.41 17.81
C ARG A 127 -1.22 4.51 17.79
N GLY A 128 -0.65 5.29 16.87
CA GLY A 128 0.81 5.40 16.68
C GLY A 128 1.47 4.21 15.96
N LEU A 129 0.72 3.15 15.65
CA LEU A 129 1.23 1.91 15.04
C LEU A 129 1.80 2.12 13.63
N ALA A 130 1.28 3.06 12.85
CA ALA A 130 1.71 3.27 11.46
C ALA A 130 3.18 3.72 11.39
N LYS A 131 3.61 4.60 12.29
CA LYS A 131 4.99 5.08 12.31
C LYS A 131 5.97 3.94 12.65
N PHE A 132 5.61 3.12 13.64
CA PHE A 132 6.40 1.96 14.05
C PHE A 132 6.44 0.90 12.93
N PHE A 133 5.29 0.52 12.38
CA PHE A 133 5.27 -0.48 11.33
C PHE A 133 6.04 -0.03 10.07
N PHE A 134 5.88 1.24 9.68
CA PHE A 134 6.64 1.78 8.55
C PHE A 134 8.14 1.81 8.82
N SER A 135 8.60 2.15 10.03
CA SER A 135 10.04 2.14 10.34
C SER A 135 10.66 0.76 10.17
N GLU A 136 9.96 -0.29 10.59
CA GLU A 136 10.42 -1.68 10.43
C GLU A 136 10.43 -2.10 8.96
N VAL A 137 9.43 -1.69 8.17
CA VAL A 137 9.41 -1.93 6.71
C VAL A 137 10.58 -1.22 6.03
N LEU A 138 10.91 0.03 6.40
CA LEU A 138 12.06 0.75 5.87
C LEU A 138 13.38 0.09 6.26
N ALA A 139 13.52 -0.38 7.50
CA ALA A 139 14.70 -1.11 7.94
C ALA A 139 14.90 -2.39 7.11
N ALA A 140 13.81 -3.14 6.86
CA ALA A 140 13.84 -4.32 6.00
C ALA A 140 14.21 -3.97 4.55
N ALA A 141 13.64 -2.91 3.98
CA ALA A 141 13.97 -2.45 2.64
C ALA A 141 15.47 -2.07 2.50
N TRP A 142 16.00 -1.30 3.45
CA TRP A 142 17.42 -0.91 3.46
C TRP A 142 18.38 -2.10 3.71
N SER A 143 17.93 -3.17 4.34
CA SER A 143 18.74 -4.38 4.55
C SER A 143 19.15 -5.07 3.24
N HIS A 144 18.42 -4.80 2.15
CA HIS A 144 18.75 -5.27 0.80
C HIS A 144 19.83 -4.42 0.10
N ASN A 145 20.32 -3.36 0.75
CA ASN A 145 21.31 -2.42 0.22
C ASN A 145 20.93 -1.76 -1.15
N PRO A 146 19.70 -1.25 -1.32
CA PRO A 146 19.36 -0.48 -2.52
C PRO A 146 20.10 0.87 -2.56
N GLN A 147 20.16 1.50 -3.73
CA GLN A 147 20.63 2.89 -3.83
C GLN A 147 19.60 3.89 -3.29
N LYS A 148 18.30 3.58 -3.42
CA LYS A 148 17.21 4.41 -2.91
C LYS A 148 15.93 3.62 -2.62
N LEU A 149 15.06 4.20 -1.81
CA LEU A 149 13.66 3.80 -1.71
C LEU A 149 12.78 4.83 -2.41
N TRP A 150 11.64 4.38 -2.92
CA TRP A 150 10.68 5.24 -3.61
C TRP A 150 9.27 4.79 -3.30
N LEU A 151 8.37 5.77 -3.30
CA LEU A 151 6.95 5.56 -3.13
C LEU A 151 6.17 6.65 -3.84
N GLU A 152 4.90 6.37 -4.06
CA GLU A 152 3.94 7.35 -4.54
C GLU A 152 2.80 7.49 -3.53
N THR A 153 2.25 8.69 -3.46
CA THR A 153 1.03 8.94 -2.72
C THR A 153 0.21 9.99 -3.44
N ASN A 154 -1.11 9.94 -3.32
CA ASN A 154 -2.00 10.86 -4.00
C ASN A 154 -3.03 11.49 -3.06
N THR A 155 -3.84 12.39 -3.60
CA THR A 155 -4.84 13.14 -2.82
C THR A 155 -6.02 12.30 -2.29
N LEU A 156 -6.19 11.05 -2.72
CA LEU A 156 -7.17 10.10 -2.18
C LEU A 156 -6.59 9.21 -1.07
N ASP A 157 -5.27 9.13 -0.94
CA ASP A 157 -4.64 8.44 0.18
C ASP A 157 -4.94 9.14 1.51
N SER A 158 -4.56 8.49 2.61
CA SER A 158 -4.69 9.08 3.94
C SER A 158 -4.08 10.49 3.98
N PRO A 159 -4.78 11.50 4.54
CA PRO A 159 -4.26 12.87 4.65
C PRO A 159 -3.00 12.96 5.54
N ARG A 160 -2.65 11.87 6.23
CA ARG A 160 -1.45 11.75 7.06
C ARG A 160 -0.27 11.07 6.34
N ALA A 161 -0.47 10.50 5.15
CA ALA A 161 0.51 9.70 4.43
C ALA A 161 1.76 10.52 4.05
N LEU A 162 1.57 11.61 3.30
CA LEU A 162 2.68 12.48 2.89
C LEU A 162 3.52 12.97 4.08
N GLN A 163 2.86 13.40 5.15
CA GLN A 163 3.53 13.86 6.36
C GLN A 163 4.29 12.73 7.08
N LEU A 164 3.74 11.51 7.10
CA LEU A 164 4.45 10.34 7.63
C LEU A 164 5.72 10.08 6.82
N TYR A 165 5.62 10.01 5.49
CA TYR A 165 6.77 9.72 4.63
C TYR A 165 7.88 10.75 4.78
N GLN A 166 7.54 12.03 4.76
CA GLN A 166 8.51 13.11 4.96
C GLN A 166 9.20 13.04 6.32
N ARG A 167 8.42 12.79 7.40
CA ARG A 167 9.01 12.60 8.73
C ARG A 167 9.92 11.39 8.84
N MET A 168 9.76 10.41 7.96
CA MET A 168 10.56 9.19 7.94
C MET A 168 11.77 9.29 7.01
N GLY A 169 11.96 10.42 6.32
CA GLY A 169 13.16 10.72 5.53
C GLY A 169 12.94 10.77 4.02
N PHE A 170 11.70 10.63 3.54
CA PHE A 170 11.37 10.78 2.13
C PHE A 170 11.30 12.25 1.72
N ALA A 171 11.82 12.57 0.52
CA ALA A 171 11.72 13.88 -0.09
C ALA A 171 10.87 13.80 -1.38
N PRO A 172 9.91 14.73 -1.61
CA PRO A 172 9.21 14.81 -2.89
C PRO A 172 10.17 15.13 -4.03
N VAL A 173 10.03 14.41 -5.15
CA VAL A 173 10.87 14.59 -6.36
C VAL A 173 10.08 15.01 -7.59
N SER A 174 8.81 14.62 -7.68
CA SER A 174 7.92 15.03 -8.77
C SER A 174 6.45 14.96 -8.37
N THR A 175 5.61 15.68 -9.11
CA THR A 175 4.16 15.61 -9.01
C THR A 175 3.53 15.42 -10.38
N ALA A 176 2.42 14.70 -10.46
CA ALA A 176 1.64 14.50 -11.67
C ALA A 176 0.14 14.57 -11.36
N GLU A 177 -0.66 14.82 -12.39
CA GLU A 177 -2.12 14.64 -12.33
C GLU A 177 -2.48 13.31 -12.97
N GLU A 178 -3.33 12.53 -12.30
CA GLU A 178 -3.84 11.26 -12.80
C GLU A 178 -5.35 11.19 -12.64
N VAL A 179 -6.02 10.44 -13.51
CA VAL A 179 -7.46 10.18 -13.41
C VAL A 179 -7.65 8.79 -12.79
N ILE A 180 -8.31 8.73 -11.64
CA ILE A 180 -8.57 7.48 -10.92
C ILE A 180 -10.07 7.20 -10.89
N THR A 181 -10.43 5.96 -11.20
CA THR A 181 -11.78 5.43 -10.98
C THR A 181 -12.02 5.17 -9.48
N LEU A 182 -13.13 5.67 -8.95
CA LEU A 182 -13.49 5.46 -7.54
C LEU A 182 -14.00 4.04 -7.28
N TRP A 183 -13.46 3.42 -6.22
CA TRP A 183 -14.00 2.18 -5.66
C TRP A 183 -15.32 2.45 -4.92
N LYS A 184 -16.46 2.04 -5.49
CA LYS A 184 -17.79 2.04 -4.85
C LYS A 184 -18.05 0.74 -4.09
#